data_AF-A0A349H676-F1
#
_entry.id   AF-A0A349H676-F1
#
_cell.length_a   1.000
_cell.length_b   1.000
_cell.length_c   1.000
_cell.angle_alpha   90.00
_cell.angle_beta   90.00
_cell.angle_gamma   90.00
#
_symmetry.space_group_name_H-M   'P 1'
#
loop_
_entity.id
_entity.type
_entity.pdbx_description
1 polymer ?
#
loop_
_entity_poly.entity_id
_entity_poly.type
_entity_poly.pdbx_seq_one_letter_code
_entity_poly.pdbx_strand_id
1 'polypeptide(L)' 'MKKAQIFKLGKNPVVVLPVSAWENIRERFSQLEEYYQMSTSKKYKQDIARARASKKGVSSKDLYKKLGLA' A
#
# COMPACT_ATOMS: atom_id res chain seq x y z
N MET A 1 -2.91 -19.82 -15.50
CA MET A 1 -3.19 -18.36 -15.43
C MET A 1 -4.03 -17.96 -16.63
N LYS A 2 -5.25 -17.44 -16.44
CA LYS A 2 -6.07 -16.91 -17.55
C LYS A 2 -5.40 -15.61 -18.03
N LYS A 3 -5.01 -15.57 -19.31
CA LYS A 3 -4.38 -14.40 -19.94
C LYS A 3 -5.38 -13.23 -19.98
N ALA A 4 -4.90 -12.00 -19.84
CA ALA A 4 -5.72 -10.80 -20.01
C ALA A 4 -6.35 -10.81 -21.40
N GLN A 5 -7.67 -10.60 -21.47
CA GLN A 5 -8.41 -10.61 -22.72
C GLN A 5 -8.67 -9.18 -23.16
N ILE A 6 -8.33 -8.85 -24.40
CA ILE A 6 -8.60 -7.55 -25.00
C ILE A 6 -9.94 -7.67 -25.73
N PHE A 7 -10.93 -6.93 -25.26
CA PHE A 7 -12.24 -6.78 -25.89
C PHE A 7 -12.36 -5.39 -26.52
N LYS A 8 -13.38 -5.19 -27.37
CA LYS A 8 -13.75 -3.86 -27.85
C LYS A 8 -15.13 -3.52 -27.32
N LEU A 9 -15.27 -2.36 -26.67
CA LEU A 9 -16.56 -1.76 -26.32
C LEU A 9 -16.80 -0.61 -27.29
N GLY A 10 -17.59 -0.85 -28.33
CA GLY A 10 -17.68 0.05 -29.48
C GLY A 10 -16.34 0.16 -30.22
N LYS A 11 -15.82 1.38 -30.40
CA LYS A 11 -14.51 1.63 -31.04
C LYS A 11 -13.33 1.54 -30.06
N ASN A 12 -13.59 1.48 -28.76
CA ASN A 12 -12.54 1.57 -27.75
C ASN A 12 -12.09 0.18 -27.31
N PRO A 13 -10.77 -0.13 -27.33
CA PRO A 13 -10.26 -1.36 -26.75
C PRO A 13 -10.40 -1.31 -25.22
N VAL A 14 -10.88 -2.39 -24.64
CA VAL A 14 -11.07 -2.56 -23.20
C VAL A 14 -10.35 -3.84 -22.77
N VAL A 15 -9.59 -3.77 -21.68
CA VAL A 15 -8.93 -4.93 -21.11
C VAL A 15 -9.82 -5.51 -20.03
N VAL A 16 -10.22 -6.77 -20.18
CA VAL A 16 -10.99 -7.50 -19.16
C VAL A 16 -10.01 -8.30 -18.31
N LEU A 17 -10.02 -7.99 -17.02
CA LEU A 17 -9.19 -8.64 -16.02
C LEU A 17 -10.06 -9.49 -15.09
N PRO A 18 -9.56 -10.64 -14.61
CA PRO A 18 -10.15 -11.32 -13.48
C PRO A 18 -10.24 -10.38 -12.27
N VAL A 19 -11.32 -10.47 -11.49
CA VAL A 19 -11.54 -9.62 -10.30
C VAL A 19 -10.34 -9.67 -9.35
N SER A 20 -9.81 -10.86 -9.06
CA SER A 20 -8.64 -11.02 -8.19
C SER A 20 -7.39 -10.32 -8.72
N ALA A 21 -7.21 -10.25 -10.05
CA ALA A 21 -6.10 -9.52 -10.64
C ALA A 21 -6.28 -8.00 -10.49
N TRP A 22 -7.52 -7.51 -10.63
CA TRP A 22 -7.84 -6.10 -10.40
C TRP A 22 -7.64 -5.68 -8.94
N GLU A 23 -8.07 -6.52 -7.98
CA GLU A 23 -7.87 -6.28 -6.55
C GLU A 23 -6.38 -6.17 -6.19
N ASN A 24 -5.55 -7.10 -6.70
CA ASN A 24 -4.11 -7.05 -6.51
C ASN A 24 -3.47 -5.77 -7.09
N ILE A 25 -3.92 -5.34 -8.28
CA ILE A 25 -3.45 -4.09 -8.89
C ILE A 25 -3.85 -2.90 -8.02
N ARG A 26 -5.11 -2.86 -7.56
CA ARG A 26 -5.63 -1.78 -6.72
C ARG A 26 -4.85 -1.66 -5.41
N GLU A 27 -4.62 -2.78 -4.71
CA GLU A 27 -3.85 -2.80 -3.48
C GLU A 27 -2.43 -2.28 -3.70
N ARG A 28 -1.77 -2.72 -4.79
CA ARG A 28 -0.44 -2.24 -5.17
C ARG A 28 -0.42 -0.74 -5.42
N PHE A 29 -1.45 -0.20 -6.09
CA PHE A 29 -1.58 1.23 -6.35
C PHE A 29 -1.73 2.03 -5.05
N SER A 30 -2.56 1.56 -4.12
CA SER A 30 -2.72 2.21 -2.81
C SER A 30 -1.42 2.25 -2.03
N GLN A 31 -0.66 1.14 -2.00
CA GLN A 31 0.65 1.10 -1.36
C GLN A 31 1.66 2.07 -2.03
N LEU A 32 1.64 2.16 -3.36
CA LEU A 32 2.51 3.07 -4.11
C LEU A 32 2.14 4.53 -3.89
N GLU A 33 0.85 4.85 -3.81
CA GLU A 33 0.38 6.20 -3.51
C GLU A 33 0.76 6.62 -2.09
N GLU A 34 0.56 5.74 -1.11
CA GLU A 34 0.99 5.95 0.27
C GLU A 34 2.51 6.20 0.34
N TYR A 35 3.29 5.37 -0.36
CA TYR A 35 4.74 5.54 -0.46
C TYR A 35 5.13 6.85 -1.14
N TYR A 36 4.43 7.25 -2.20
CA TYR A 36 4.66 8.51 -2.89
C TYR A 36 4.40 9.70 -1.96
N GLN A 37 3.28 9.70 -1.23
CA GLN A 37 2.95 10.74 -0.25
C GLN A 37 3.99 10.81 0.89
N MET A 38 4.44 9.66 1.40
CA MET A 38 5.52 9.57 2.39
C MET A 38 6.85 10.12 1.85
N SER A 39 7.22 9.75 0.62
CA SER A 39 8.50 10.12 0.00
C SER A 39 8.57 11.59 -0.41
N THR A 40 7.43 12.26 -0.58
CA THR A 40 7.36 13.70 -0.88
C THR A 40 7.19 14.54 0.38
N SER A 41 6.65 13.98 1.46
CA SER A 41 6.45 14.68 2.73
C SER A 41 7.75 14.92 3.51
N LYS A 42 8.13 16.20 3.65
CA LYS A 42 9.28 16.63 4.47
C LYS A 42 9.11 16.23 5.94
N LYS A 43 7.89 16.38 6.47
CA LYS A 43 7.56 16.03 7.87
C LYS A 43 7.74 14.55 8.12
N TYR A 44 7.19 13.71 7.23
CA TYR A 44 7.32 12.26 7.33
C TYR A 44 8.80 11.82 7.39
N LYS A 45 9.63 12.35 6.50
CA LYS A 45 11.08 12.06 6.51
C LYS A 45 11.76 12.44 7.83
N GLN A 46 11.42 13.61 8.38
CA GLN A 46 11.97 14.09 9.66
C GLN A 46 11.53 13.20 10.83
N ASP A 47 10.26 12.83 10.88
CA ASP A 47 9.71 11.99 11.94
C ASP A 47 10.32 10.58 11.91
N ILE A 48 10.48 9.97 10.73
CA ILE A 48 11.16 8.68 10.56
C ILE A 48 12.64 8.77 10.97
N ALA A 49 13.35 9.83 10.58
CA ALA A 49 14.74 10.03 10.99
C ALA A 49 14.88 10.13 12.51
N ARG A 50 13.97 10.89 13.16
CA ARG A 50 13.91 11.00 14.62
C ARG A 50 13.59 9.67 15.29
N ALA A 51 12.61 8.94 14.76
CA ALA A 51 12.22 7.62 15.28
C ALA A 51 13.41 6.64 15.23
N ARG A 52 14.12 6.57 14.09
CA ARG A 52 15.32 5.73 13.93
C ARG A 52 16.45 6.14 14.88
N ALA A 53 16.71 7.43 15.02
CA ALA A 53 17.73 7.95 15.92
C ALA A 53 17.42 7.65 17.40
N SER A 54 16.13 7.62 17.78
CA SER A 54 15.72 7.40 19.16
C SER A 54 16.05 6.01 19.71
N LYS A 55 16.24 5.01 18.84
CA LYS A 55 16.40 3.57 19.19
C LYS A 55 15.31 3.01 20.12
N LYS A 56 14.22 3.75 20.34
CA LYS A 56 13.09 3.32 21.16
C LYS A 56 12.23 2.38 20.34
N GLY A 57 12.45 1.07 20.51
CA GLY A 57 11.56 0.03 20.01
C GLY A 57 10.42 -0.23 21.00
N VAL A 58 9.24 -0.56 20.49
CA VAL A 58 8.13 -1.09 21.29
C VAL A 58 7.98 -2.55 20.91
N SER A 59 7.96 -3.45 21.89
CA SER A 59 7.73 -4.88 21.61
C SER A 59 6.30 -5.09 21.11
N SER A 60 6.07 -6.11 20.28
CA SER A 60 4.71 -6.42 19.78
C SER A 60 3.73 -6.70 20.94
N LYS A 61 4.21 -7.29 22.04
CA LYS A 61 3.43 -7.56 23.25
C LYS A 61 2.95 -6.27 23.92
N ASP A 62 3.86 -5.30 24.09
CA ASP A 62 3.52 -4.00 24.69
C ASP A 62 2.62 -3.18 23.78
N LEU A 63 2.80 -3.29 22.46
CA LEU A 63 1.95 -2.65 21.47
C LEU A 63 0.52 -3.20 21.54
N TYR A 64 0.33 -4.52 21.52
CA TYR A 64 -1.01 -5.13 21.58
C TYR A 64 -1.73 -4.82 22.88
N LYS A 65 -1.02 -4.83 24.01
CA LYS A 65 -1.59 -4.41 25.30
C LYS A 65 -2.07 -2.96 25.26
N LYS A 66 -1.32 -2.04 24.64
CA LYS A 66 -1.72 -0.63 24.49
C LYS A 66 -2.91 -0.43 23.58
N LEU A 67 -3.06 -1.29 22.56
CA LEU A 67 -4.15 -1.22 21.59
C LEU A 67 -5.40 -1.97 22.05
N GLY A 68 -5.38 -2.63 23.21
CA GLY A 68 -6.51 -3.44 23.70
C GLY A 68 -6.75 -4.70 22.87
N LEU A 69 -5.71 -5.21 22.21
CA LEU A 69 -5.76 -6.38 21.33
C LEU A 69 -5.20 -7.65 22.02
N ALA A 70 -4.86 -7.56 23.30
CA ALA A 70 -4.24 -8.62 24.10
C ALA A 70 -4.91 -8.75 25.47
#